data_AF-A0AAV3EU29-F1
#
_entry.id   AF-A0AAV3EU29-F1
#
_cell.length_a   1.000
_cell.length_b   1.000
_cell.length_c   1.000
_cell.angle_alpha   90.00
_cell.angle_beta   90.00
_cell.angle_gamma   90.00
#
_symmetry.space_group_name_H-M   'P 1'
#
loop_
_entity.id
_entity.type
_entity.pdbx_description
1 polymer ?
#
loop_
_entity_poly.entity_id
_entity_poly.type
_entity_poly.pdbx_seq_one_letter_code
_entity_poly.pdbx_strand_id
1 'polypeptide(L)'
;MELLKQLEALDQELQKQYRSEDINFEQLATFLANREQLLHACMQASEIVASTEWQLAIARTQLIVEEMTELGQQFALDYQKLNHAKKSVQLYRKFQ
;
A
#
# COMPACT_ATOMS: atom_id res chain seq x y z
N MET A 1 1.14 -18.35 16.14
CA MET A 1 2.51 -18.10 15.61
C MET A 1 2.57 -18.08 14.09
N GLU A 2 2.01 -19.07 13.38
CA GLU A 2 2.05 -19.12 11.91
C GLU A 2 1.36 -17.93 11.23
N LEU A 3 0.16 -17.54 11.70
CA LEU A 3 -0.56 -16.37 11.18
C LEU A 3 0.25 -15.07 11.25
N LEU A 4 0.99 -14.85 12.35
CA LEU A 4 1.84 -13.68 12.53
C LEU A 4 3.03 -13.67 11.56
N LYS A 5 3.61 -14.84 11.26
CA LYS A 5 4.68 -14.97 10.26
C LYS A 5 4.18 -14.67 8.85
N GLN A 6 2.98 -15.17 8.51
CA GLN A 6 2.34 -14.89 7.23
C GLN A 6 2.02 -13.40 7.09
N LEU A 7 1.50 -12.78 8.16
CA LEU A 7 1.26 -11.35 8.20
C LEU A 7 2.56 -10.55 8.02
N GLU A 8 3.63 -10.93 8.71
CA GLU A 8 4.94 -10.27 8.57
C GLU A 8 5.54 -10.42 7.17
N ALA A 9 5.46 -11.61 6.57
CA ALA A 9 5.94 -11.83 5.21
C ALA A 9 5.17 -10.98 4.20
N LEU A 10 3.86 -10.87 4.38
CA LEU A 10 3.00 -10.05 3.54
C LEU A 10 3.23 -8.55 3.74
N ASP A 11 3.44 -8.11 4.99
CA ASP A 11 3.87 -6.75 5.33
C ASP A 11 5.16 -6.41 4.56
N GLN A 12 6.18 -7.27 4.64
CA GLN A 12 7.45 -7.04 3.94
C GLN A 12 7.29 -6.99 2.42
N GLU A 13 6.40 -7.81 1.85
CA GLU A 13 6.14 -7.79 0.42
C GLU A 13 5.44 -6.50 -0.01
N LEU A 14 4.46 -6.01 0.75
CA LEU A 14 3.82 -4.71 0.49
C LEU A 14 4.84 -3.57 0.47
N GLN A 15 5.77 -3.55 1.43
CA GLN A 15 6.80 -2.52 1.49
C GLN A 15 7.74 -2.56 0.28
N LYS A 16 8.06 -3.75 -0.25
CA LYS A 16 8.82 -3.86 -1.50
C LYS A 16 8.04 -3.30 -2.69
N GLN A 17 6.74 -3.61 -2.78
CA GLN A 17 5.89 -3.12 -3.85
C GLN A 17 5.76 -1.59 -3.82
N TYR A 18 5.64 -0.97 -2.64
CA TYR A 18 5.60 0.49 -2.51
C TYR A 18 6.87 1.20 -2.99
N ARG A 19 8.00 0.52 -2.93
CA ARG A 19 9.31 1.06 -3.35
C ARG A 19 9.69 0.67 -4.79
N SER A 20 8.82 -0.06 -5.49
CA SER A 20 9.04 -0.43 -6.90
C SER A 20 8.86 0.80 -7.79
N GLU A 21 9.73 0.93 -8.80
CA GLU A 21 9.57 1.96 -9.84
C GLU A 21 8.42 1.67 -10.80
N ASP A 22 8.04 0.39 -10.94
CA ASP A 22 6.91 -0.08 -11.73
C ASP A 22 5.92 -0.80 -10.82
N ILE A 23 4.91 -0.05 -10.37
CA ILE A 23 3.95 -0.54 -9.38
C ILE A 23 2.79 -1.23 -10.08
N ASN A 24 2.66 -2.53 -9.83
CA ASN A 24 1.49 -3.28 -10.23
C ASN A 24 0.37 -3.09 -9.19
N PHE A 25 -0.55 -2.17 -9.48
CA PHE A 25 -1.67 -1.87 -8.59
C PHE A 25 -2.67 -3.01 -8.40
N GLU A 26 -2.83 -3.90 -9.38
CA GLU A 26 -3.73 -5.07 -9.25
C GLU A 26 -3.14 -6.09 -8.26
N GLN A 27 -1.83 -6.33 -8.37
CA GLN A 27 -1.11 -7.18 -7.42
C GLN A 27 -1.11 -6.55 -6.02
N LEU A 28 -0.90 -5.23 -5.94
CA LEU A 28 -0.92 -4.50 -4.67
C LEU A 28 -2.29 -4.60 -3.98
N ALA A 29 -3.38 -4.44 -4.73
CA ALA A 29 -4.74 -4.62 -4.22
C ALA A 29 -4.97 -6.04 -3.69
N THR A 30 -4.42 -7.06 -4.39
CA THR A 30 -4.49 -8.46 -3.96
C THR A 30 -3.75 -8.67 -2.63
N PHE A 31 -2.55 -8.11 -2.48
CA PHE A 31 -1.80 -8.21 -1.21
C PHE A 31 -2.51 -7.50 -0.06
N LEU A 32 -3.10 -6.34 -0.29
CA LEU A 32 -3.87 -5.62 0.72
C LEU A 32 -5.11 -6.40 1.18
N ALA A 33 -5.85 -7.00 0.24
CA ALA A 33 -7.00 -7.85 0.57
C ALA A 33 -6.59 -9.10 1.38
N ASN A 34 -5.50 -9.76 0.98
CA ASN A 34 -4.96 -10.90 1.73
C ASN A 34 -4.53 -10.49 3.15
N ARG A 35 -3.98 -9.28 3.29
CA ARG A 35 -3.55 -8.74 4.59
C ARG A 35 -4.74 -8.49 5.51
N GLU A 36 -5.82 -7.92 4.99
CA GLU A 36 -7.06 -7.73 5.73
C GLU A 36 -7.61 -9.06 6.26
N GLN A 37 -7.64 -10.09 5.41
CA GLN A 37 -8.07 -11.44 5.81
C GLN A 37 -7.20 -12.03 6.93
N LEU A 38 -5.87 -11.90 6.83
CA LEU A 38 -4.94 -12.38 7.85
C LEU A 38 -5.06 -11.62 9.16
N LEU A 39 -5.27 -10.29 9.11
CA LEU A 39 -5.53 -9.49 10.31
C LEU A 39 -6.80 -9.95 11.02
N HIS A 40 -7.88 -10.17 10.27
CA HIS A 40 -9.11 -10.71 10.84
C HIS A 40 -8.88 -12.07 11.52
N ALA A 41 -8.13 -12.98 10.88
CA ALA A 41 -7.79 -14.26 11.48
C ALA A 41 -6.96 -14.10 12.77
N CYS A 42 -5.96 -13.22 12.78
CA CYS A 42 -5.16 -12.91 13.97
C CYS A 42 -6.02 -12.36 15.12
N MET A 43 -6.99 -11.48 14.83
CA MET A 43 -7.85 -10.86 15.83
C MET A 43 -8.80 -11.85 16.52
N GLN A 44 -9.14 -12.97 15.89
CA GLN A 44 -9.97 -14.01 16.50
C GLN A 44 -9.20 -14.89 17.50
N ALA A 45 -7.87 -14.85 17.50
CA ALA A 45 -7.01 -15.62 18.38
C ALA A 45 -6.53 -14.75 19.56
N SER A 46 -7.11 -14.93 20.75
CA SER A 46 -6.83 -14.09 21.91
C SER A 46 -5.37 -14.16 22.37
N GLU A 47 -4.73 -15.31 22.20
CA GLU A 47 -3.31 -15.52 22.47
C GLU A 47 -2.40 -14.72 21.52
N ILE A 48 -2.84 -14.47 20.29
CA ILE A 48 -2.11 -13.63 19.34
C ILE A 48 -2.23 -12.17 19.77
N VAL A 49 -3.44 -11.69 20.03
CA VAL A 49 -3.68 -10.27 20.37
C VAL A 49 -2.96 -9.86 21.67
N ALA A 50 -2.80 -10.78 22.62
CA ALA A 50 -2.07 -10.56 23.86
C ALA A 50 -0.54 -10.65 23.74
N SER A 51 -0.02 -11.05 22.57
CA SER A 51 1.42 -11.31 22.36
C SER A 51 2.23 -10.03 22.11
N THR A 52 3.55 -10.10 22.38
CA THR A 52 4.49 -9.02 22.04
C THR A 52 4.64 -8.88 20.52
N GLU A 53 4.58 -9.98 19.79
CA GLU A 53 4.66 -10.02 18.34
C GLU A 53 3.51 -9.26 17.68
N TRP A 54 2.33 -9.24 18.30
CA TRP A 54 1.21 -8.43 17.84
C TRP A 54 1.48 -6.93 17.99
N GLN A 55 2.14 -6.51 19.07
CA GLN A 55 2.56 -5.10 19.22
C GLN A 55 3.57 -4.69 18.14
N LEU A 56 4.47 -5.59 17.75
CA LEU A 56 5.37 -5.37 16.62
C LEU A 56 4.61 -5.28 15.28
N ALA A 57 3.56 -6.09 15.10
CA ALA A 57 2.70 -6.01 13.91
C ALA A 57 1.93 -4.68 13.83
N ILE A 58 1.48 -4.13 14.97
CA ILE A 58 0.88 -2.80 15.04
C ILE A 58 1.91 -1.73 14.61
N ALA A 59 3.14 -1.79 15.12
CA ALA A 59 4.19 -0.85 14.74
C ALA A 59 4.54 -0.92 13.23
N ARG A 60 4.62 -2.13 12.66
CA ARG A 60 4.80 -2.30 11.19
C ARG A 60 3.62 -1.74 10.39
N THR A 61 2.40 -1.87 10.91
CA THR A 61 1.21 -1.33 10.25
C THR A 61 1.28 0.19 10.10
N GLN A 62 1.82 0.89 11.11
CA GLN A 62 2.01 2.34 11.04
C GLN A 62 2.94 2.71 9.87
N LEU A 63 4.06 2.00 9.72
CA LEU A 63 5.00 2.23 8.62
C LEU A 63 4.37 1.95 7.23
N ILE A 64 3.60 0.88 7.11
CA ILE A 64 2.86 0.56 5.86
C ILE A 64 1.90 1.70 5.48
N VAL A 65 1.18 2.27 6.45
CA VAL A 65 0.24 3.38 6.21
C VAL A 65 0.99 4.64 5.77
N GLU A 66 2.13 4.95 6.39
CA GLU A 66 2.99 6.07 6.01
C GLU A 66 3.49 5.92 4.58
N GLU A 67 4.09 4.77 4.23
CA GLU A 67 4.59 4.49 2.88
C GLU A 67 3.47 4.52 1.82
N MET A 68 2.30 3.96 2.12
CA MET A 68 1.14 4.01 1.22
C MET A 68 0.67 5.45 1.00
N THR A 69 0.71 6.28 2.05
CA THR A 69 0.30 7.68 1.98
C THR A 69 1.26 8.49 1.12
N GLU A 70 2.57 8.34 1.33
CA GLU A 70 3.60 8.99 0.52
C GLU A 70 3.49 8.59 -0.96
N LEU A 71 3.29 7.31 -1.22
CA LEU A 71 3.11 6.81 -2.57
C LEU A 71 1.88 7.44 -3.25
N GLY A 72 0.76 7.51 -2.55
CA GLY A 72 -0.46 8.15 -3.04
C GLY A 72 -0.25 9.64 -3.36
N GLN A 73 0.51 10.36 -2.54
CA GLN A 73 0.86 11.77 -2.78
C GLN A 73 1.73 11.92 -4.04
N GLN A 74 2.71 11.04 -4.24
CA GLN A 74 3.55 11.06 -5.44
C GLN A 74 2.72 10.88 -6.72
N PHE A 75 1.82 9.89 -6.74
CA PHE A 75 0.92 9.69 -7.88
C PHE A 75 -0.01 10.88 -8.12
N ALA A 76 -0.52 11.52 -7.07
CA ALA A 76 -1.35 12.71 -7.20
C ALA A 76 -0.58 13.85 -7.88
N LEU A 77 0.69 14.07 -7.50
CA LEU A 77 1.56 15.07 -8.12
C LEU A 77 1.84 14.76 -9.60
N ASP A 78 2.13 13.50 -9.92
CA ASP A 78 2.41 13.10 -11.29
C ASP A 78 1.16 13.21 -12.18
N TYR A 79 -0.01 12.88 -11.65
CA TYR A 79 -1.29 13.11 -12.33
C TYR A 79 -1.55 14.61 -12.58
N GLN A 80 -1.20 15.49 -11.64
CA GLN A 80 -1.29 16.94 -11.83
C GLN A 80 -0.37 17.43 -12.96
N LYS A 81 0.88 16.96 -13.02
CA LYS A 81 1.83 17.28 -14.11
C LYS A 81 1.28 16.84 -15.47
N LEU A 82 0.74 15.61 -15.54
CA LEU A 82 0.14 15.08 -16.76
C LEU A 82 -1.06 15.92 -17.21
N ASN A 83 -1.91 16.36 -16.28
CA ASN A 83 -3.03 17.25 -16.59
C ASN A 83 -2.57 18.60 -17.13
N HIS A 84 -1.50 19.18 -16.59
CA HIS A 84 -0.92 20.41 -17.13
C HIS A 84 -0.40 20.20 -18.57
N ALA A 85 0.33 19.11 -18.82
CA ALA A 85 0.79 18.75 -20.17
C ALA A 85 -0.39 18.49 -21.13
N LYS A 86 -1.46 17.84 -20.67
CA LYS A 86 -2.67 17.63 -21.47
C LYS A 86 -3.33 18.96 -21.85
N LYS A 87 -3.39 19.93 -20.93
CA LYS A 87 -3.91 21.28 -21.22
C LYS A 87 -3.08 21.97 -22.31
N SER A 88 -1.75 21.83 -22.29
CA SER A 88 -0.91 22.44 -23.33
C SER A 88 -1.16 21.80 -24.69
N VAL A 89 -1.32 20.48 -24.76
CA VAL A 89 -1.68 19.78 -26.01
C VAL A 89 -3.08 20.20 -26.49
N GLN A 90 -4.03 20.41 -25.58
CA GLN A 90 -5.37 20.88 -25.95
C GLN A 90 -5.38 22.29 -26.56
N LEU A 91 -4.32 23.10 -26.40
CA LEU A 91 -4.19 24.39 -27.08
C LEU A 91 -4.17 24.26 -28.59
N TYR A 92 -3.76 23.11 -29.14
CA TYR A 92 -3.80 22.86 -30.59
C TYR A 92 -5.20 23.00 -31.18
N ARG A 93 -6.26 22.78 -30.38
CA ARG A 93 -7.65 23.01 -30.79
C ARG A 93 -7.96 24.47 -31.18
N LYS A 94 -7.10 25.43 -30.80
CA LYS A 94 -7.25 26.84 -31.19
C LYS A 94 -6.79 27.12 -32.62
N PHE A 95 -6.11 26.16 -33.26
CA PHE A 95 -5.59 26.26 -34.63
C PHE A 95 -6.31 25.33 -35.61
N GLN A 96 -7.40 24.68 -35.17
CA GLN A 96 -8.36 23.95 -36.00
C GLN A 96 -9.63 24.78 -36.13
#